data_AF-A0A1N6Y9I2-F1
#
_entry.id   AF-A0A1N6Y9I2-F1
#
_cell.length_a   1.000
_cell.length_b   1.000
_cell.length_c   1.000
_cell.angle_alpha   90.00
_cell.angle_beta   90.00
_cell.angle_gamma   90.00
#
_symmetry.space_group_name_H-M   'P 1'
#
loop_
_entity.id
_entity.type
_entity.pdbx_description
1 polymer ?
#
loop_
_entity_poly.entity_id
_entity_poly.type
_entity_poly.pdbx_seq_one_letter_code
_entity_poly.pdbx_strand_id
1 'polypeptide(L)'
;MKFRTEVDIPVSEKKIEIEDKIFSIGSCFASEMTDLLQDGQLQTLNNPFGTIFNPFSINNAINRLHDSAFYEEEELITYNEEYISLDHNTSFDTRYIHQTLDRINGAIEAGNAFLQEADWIIITYGSSFIYEFLPKKKLVANCHKIPQKFFEKRLLSHQELTSSIYHTILDLKDICKEGVQILFTVSPVRHTKDGMVENQLSKSKLITAIHESISMFEDCHYLPVYEILMDDLRDYRFYKEDMIHPSTQAVNYIFEKFGKSYFSEETQNFIKENFKIIKALEHKTSDKKDPKFIEFREKLDQRIEVQRKKVKHKIF
;
A
#
# COMPACT_ATOMS: atom_id res chain seq x y z
N MET A 1 0.74 1.27 -37.13
CA MET A 1 0.06 2.32 -36.35
C MET A 1 0.25 2.00 -34.87
N LYS A 2 0.78 2.92 -34.06
CA LYS A 2 0.93 2.74 -32.60
C LYS A 2 -0.37 3.21 -31.94
N PHE A 3 -1.10 2.31 -31.29
CA PHE A 3 -2.41 2.59 -30.69
C PHE A 3 -2.36 2.91 -29.20
N ARG A 4 -1.16 2.90 -28.60
CA ARG A 4 -0.93 3.13 -27.17
C ARG A 4 0.19 4.13 -26.98
N THR A 5 0.01 5.02 -26.00
CA THR A 5 1.08 5.84 -25.45
C THR A 5 1.53 5.17 -24.17
N GLU A 6 2.54 4.32 -24.29
CA GLU A 6 3.09 3.63 -23.12
C GLU A 6 3.74 4.64 -22.19
N VAL A 7 3.35 4.59 -20.91
CA VAL A 7 3.99 5.37 -19.84
C VAL A 7 5.11 4.53 -19.25
N ASP A 8 6.33 5.03 -19.34
CA ASP A 8 7.52 4.32 -18.85
C ASP A 8 7.79 4.65 -17.38
N ILE A 9 8.24 3.65 -16.64
CA ILE A 9 8.82 3.84 -15.31
C ILE A 9 10.34 3.88 -15.49
N PRO A 10 11.02 4.98 -15.13
CA PRO A 10 12.49 5.05 -15.21
C PRO A 10 13.13 3.86 -14.51
N VAL A 11 14.17 3.28 -15.13
CA VAL A 11 14.90 2.16 -14.52
C VAL A 11 15.64 2.70 -13.30
N SER A 12 15.33 2.13 -12.13
CA SER A 12 15.98 2.50 -10.88
C SER A 12 17.42 2.00 -10.84
N GLU A 13 18.32 2.83 -10.32
CA GLU A 13 19.73 2.47 -10.09
C GLU A 13 19.85 1.48 -8.92
N LYS A 14 19.11 1.73 -7.83
CA LYS A 14 18.95 0.76 -6.73
C LYS A 14 17.86 -0.25 -7.08
N LYS A 15 18.10 -1.52 -6.79
CA LYS A 15 17.17 -2.61 -7.05
C LYS A 15 16.65 -3.20 -5.75
N ILE A 16 15.40 -3.66 -5.80
CA ILE A 16 14.79 -4.49 -4.77
C ILE A 16 15.36 -5.90 -4.92
N GLU A 17 16.02 -6.36 -3.86
CA GLU A 17 16.57 -7.70 -3.75
C GLU A 17 15.60 -8.65 -3.00
N ILE A 18 15.84 -9.96 -3.10
CA ILE A 18 14.95 -10.99 -2.53
C ILE A 18 14.89 -10.98 -0.99
N GLU A 19 15.84 -10.34 -0.32
CA GLU A 19 15.89 -10.22 1.14
C GLU A 19 15.44 -8.85 1.65
N ASP A 20 15.12 -7.91 0.76
CA ASP A 20 14.71 -6.58 1.14
C ASP A 20 13.36 -6.61 1.86
N LYS A 21 13.18 -5.70 2.82
CA LYS A 21 11.90 -5.47 3.50
C LYS A 21 11.19 -4.27 2.90
N ILE A 22 9.94 -4.48 2.47
CA ILE A 22 9.12 -3.48 1.79
C ILE A 22 7.94 -3.10 2.66
N PHE A 23 7.92 -1.84 3.13
CA PHE A 23 6.77 -1.29 3.85
C PHE A 23 5.87 -0.53 2.87
N SER A 24 4.57 -0.78 2.95
CA SER A 24 3.57 -0.10 2.12
C SER A 24 2.51 0.58 2.98
N ILE A 25 2.10 1.79 2.59
CA ILE A 25 0.98 2.48 3.24
C ILE A 25 0.17 3.31 2.22
N GLY A 26 -1.14 3.38 2.42
CA GLY A 26 -2.03 4.24 1.66
C GLY A 26 -3.32 3.55 1.21
N SER A 27 -3.75 3.91 -0.02
CA SER A 27 -5.04 3.48 -0.58
C SER A 27 -5.16 1.97 -0.75
N CYS A 28 -6.33 1.45 -1.11
CA CYS A 28 -6.54 0.03 -1.39
C CYS A 28 -5.63 -0.52 -2.50
N PHE A 29 -5.16 0.33 -3.41
CA PHE A 29 -4.18 -0.07 -4.43
C PHE A 29 -2.80 -0.43 -3.82
N ALA A 30 -2.43 0.15 -2.67
CA ALA A 30 -1.22 -0.26 -1.94
C ALA A 30 -1.30 -1.73 -1.53
N SER A 31 -2.49 -2.17 -1.09
CA SER A 31 -2.73 -3.58 -0.75
C SER A 31 -2.63 -4.48 -1.98
N GLU A 32 -3.27 -4.12 -3.10
CA GLU A 32 -3.19 -4.93 -4.34
C GLU A 32 -1.74 -5.13 -4.82
N MET A 33 -0.89 -4.10 -4.72
CA MET A 33 0.54 -4.23 -5.03
C MET A 33 1.30 -5.05 -3.99
N THR A 34 0.98 -4.89 -2.70
CA THR A 34 1.67 -5.63 -1.62
C THR A 34 1.30 -7.10 -1.62
N ASP A 35 0.06 -7.45 -1.96
CA ASP A 35 -0.39 -8.84 -2.10
C ASP A 35 0.43 -9.55 -3.20
N LEU A 36 0.71 -8.88 -4.33
CA LEU A 36 1.59 -9.43 -5.37
C LEU A 36 3.05 -9.57 -4.93
N LEU A 37 3.57 -8.64 -4.12
CA LEU A 37 4.91 -8.78 -3.53
C LEU A 37 4.97 -9.96 -2.56
N GLN A 38 3.93 -10.15 -1.74
CA GLN A 38 3.80 -11.25 -0.79
C GLN A 38 3.61 -12.60 -1.49
N ASP A 39 2.82 -12.66 -2.55
CA ASP A 39 2.73 -13.84 -3.43
C ASP A 39 4.08 -14.14 -4.10
N GLY A 40 4.85 -13.10 -4.39
CA GLY A 40 6.25 -13.20 -4.80
C GLY A 40 7.19 -13.75 -3.72
N GLN A 41 6.68 -13.93 -2.50
CA GLN A 41 7.39 -14.33 -1.27
C GLN A 41 8.46 -13.32 -0.83
N LEU A 42 8.24 -12.02 -1.08
CA LEU A 42 9.05 -10.96 -0.50
C LEU A 42 8.55 -10.60 0.91
N GLN A 43 9.42 -10.01 1.72
CA GLN A 43 9.08 -9.55 3.06
C GLN A 43 8.34 -8.22 2.99
N THR A 44 7.07 -8.21 3.38
CA THR A 44 6.24 -7.01 3.31
C THR A 44 5.48 -6.74 4.60
N LEU A 45 5.21 -5.46 4.85
CA LEU A 45 4.21 -5.02 5.82
C LEU A 45 3.38 -3.91 5.19
N ASN A 46 2.05 -4.03 5.29
CA ASN A 46 1.13 -3.13 4.61
C ASN A 46 0.12 -2.53 5.60
N ASN A 47 -0.05 -1.20 5.54
CA ASN A 47 -1.16 -0.48 6.16
C ASN A 47 -1.40 -0.85 7.64
N PRO A 48 -0.45 -0.58 8.56
CA PRO A 48 -0.65 -0.83 9.99
C PRO A 48 -1.80 -0.01 10.62
N PHE A 49 -2.31 1.01 9.92
CA PHE A 49 -3.50 1.79 10.30
C PHE A 49 -4.74 1.41 9.46
N GLY A 50 -4.59 0.42 8.58
CA GLY A 50 -5.53 0.12 7.53
C GLY A 50 -5.47 1.13 6.37
N THR A 51 -6.44 1.04 5.47
CA THR A 51 -6.45 1.88 4.26
C THR A 51 -6.73 3.35 4.58
N ILE A 52 -5.77 4.20 4.26
CA ILE A 52 -5.80 5.66 4.45
C ILE A 52 -5.38 6.36 3.16
N PHE A 53 -5.93 7.54 2.85
CA PHE A 53 -5.88 8.05 1.48
C PHE A 53 -5.09 9.33 1.26
N ASN A 54 -4.98 10.19 2.26
CA ASN A 54 -4.45 11.55 2.09
C ASN A 54 -3.11 11.74 2.83
N PRO A 55 -2.25 12.67 2.39
CA PRO A 55 -0.96 12.93 3.01
C PRO A 55 -0.99 13.26 4.49
N PHE A 56 -1.98 14.03 4.95
CA PHE A 56 -2.10 14.40 6.37
C PHE A 56 -2.28 13.16 7.25
N SER A 57 -3.23 12.28 6.88
CA SER A 57 -3.51 11.06 7.65
C SER A 57 -2.35 10.07 7.60
N ILE A 58 -1.66 9.95 6.45
CA ILE A 58 -0.46 9.11 6.35
C ILE A 58 0.67 9.66 7.21
N ASN A 59 0.91 10.98 7.19
CA ASN A 59 1.91 11.60 8.04
C ASN A 59 1.63 11.35 9.53
N ASN A 60 0.39 11.52 9.98
CA ASN A 60 0.01 11.22 11.37
C ASN A 60 0.26 9.73 11.74
N ALA A 61 -0.06 8.80 10.83
CA ALA A 61 0.23 7.38 11.05
C ALA A 61 1.73 7.09 11.13
N ILE A 62 2.53 7.66 10.22
CA ILE A 62 3.99 7.50 10.21
C ILE A 62 4.62 8.11 11.47
N ASN A 63 4.19 9.30 11.89
CA ASN A 63 4.68 9.92 13.12
C ASN A 63 4.37 9.04 14.36
N ARG A 64 3.17 8.45 14.43
CA ARG A 64 2.81 7.49 15.50
C ARG A 64 3.69 6.24 15.49
N LEU A 65 4.00 5.69 14.31
CA LEU A 65 4.92 4.57 14.19
C LEU A 65 6.34 4.97 14.61
N HIS A 66 6.81 6.13 14.14
CA HIS A 66 8.13 6.68 14.46
C HIS A 66 8.33 6.81 15.97
N ASP A 67 7.40 7.50 16.64
CA ASP A 67 7.48 7.79 18.07
C ASP A 67 7.09 6.61 18.96
N SER A 68 6.66 5.47 18.38
CA SER A 68 6.03 4.35 19.10
C SER A 68 4.90 4.82 20.02
N ALA A 69 4.11 5.78 19.54
CA ALA A 69 3.11 6.47 20.34
C ALA A 69 1.78 5.70 20.35
N PHE A 70 1.62 4.85 21.37
CA PHE A 70 0.44 4.02 21.56
C PHE A 70 -0.84 4.83 21.83
N TYR A 71 -1.97 4.25 21.44
CA TYR A 71 -3.31 4.80 21.68
C TYR A 71 -3.83 4.41 23.05
N GLU A 72 -4.55 5.32 23.68
CA GLU A 72 -5.26 5.14 24.94
C GLU A 72 -6.79 5.15 24.75
N GLU A 73 -7.54 4.75 25.79
CA GLU A 73 -9.01 4.63 25.77
C GLU A 73 -9.70 5.96 25.39
N GLU A 74 -9.14 7.07 25.85
CA GLU A 74 -9.65 8.43 25.66
C GLU A 74 -9.60 8.90 24.19
N GLU A 75 -8.70 8.28 23.41
CA GLU A 75 -8.54 8.58 21.99
C GLU A 75 -9.60 7.88 21.13
N LEU A 76 -10.23 6.82 21.65
CA LEU A 76 -11.30 6.10 20.98
C LEU A 76 -12.63 6.87 21.09
N ILE A 77 -13.57 6.51 20.21
CA ILE A 77 -14.98 6.89 20.33
C ILE A 77 -15.85 5.66 20.21
N THR A 78 -17.06 5.72 20.73
CA THR A 78 -18.05 4.65 20.59
C THR A 78 -19.09 5.03 19.54
N TYR A 79 -19.31 4.16 18.57
CA TYR A 79 -20.38 4.30 17.57
C TYR A 79 -20.91 2.91 17.19
N ASN A 80 -22.23 2.75 17.12
CA ASN A 80 -22.89 1.46 16.82
C ASN A 80 -22.37 0.27 17.65
N GLU A 81 -22.19 0.47 18.96
CA GLU A 81 -21.67 -0.54 19.91
C GLU A 81 -20.22 -0.98 19.65
N GLU A 82 -19.48 -0.26 18.80
CA GLU A 82 -18.06 -0.52 18.51
C GLU A 82 -17.20 0.63 19.04
N TYR A 83 -16.00 0.28 19.50
CA TYR A 83 -14.92 1.21 19.82
C TYR A 83 -14.07 1.40 18.59
N ILE A 84 -13.95 2.65 18.15
CA ILE A 84 -13.33 3.02 16.88
C ILE A 84 -12.28 4.10 17.10
N SER A 85 -11.22 4.05 16.30
CA SER A 85 -10.24 5.13 16.18
C SER A 85 -10.45 5.82 14.84
N LEU A 86 -10.71 7.13 14.85
CA LEU A 86 -10.87 7.95 13.65
C LEU A 86 -9.61 8.02 12.74
N ASP A 87 -8.47 7.55 13.23
CA ASP A 87 -7.19 7.47 12.50
C ASP A 87 -6.99 6.11 11.80
N HIS A 88 -7.83 5.11 12.11
CA HIS A 88 -7.73 3.74 11.62
C HIS A 88 -8.90 3.40 10.70
N ASN A 89 -8.78 2.37 9.85
CA ASN A 89 -9.94 1.86 9.12
C ASN A 89 -10.81 0.93 10.00
N THR A 90 -11.95 0.51 9.45
CA THR A 90 -12.93 -0.30 10.20
C THR A 90 -12.48 -1.72 10.54
N SER A 91 -11.31 -2.20 10.09
CA SER A 91 -10.85 -3.55 10.49
C SER A 91 -10.30 -3.60 11.92
N PHE A 92 -10.01 -2.44 12.53
CA PHE A 92 -9.58 -2.33 13.91
C PHE A 92 -10.75 -2.29 14.91
N ASP A 93 -11.94 -1.94 14.43
CA ASP A 93 -13.12 -1.75 15.24
C ASP A 93 -13.56 -3.08 15.89
N THR A 94 -13.90 -3.02 17.17
CA THR A 94 -14.49 -4.14 17.92
C THR A 94 -15.48 -3.63 18.96
N ARG A 95 -16.28 -4.54 19.54
CA ARG A 95 -17.18 -4.22 20.65
C ARG A 95 -16.48 -4.08 22.01
N TYR A 96 -15.18 -4.36 22.08
CA TYR A 96 -14.43 -4.45 23.33
C TYR A 96 -13.21 -3.55 23.27
N ILE A 97 -13.15 -2.56 24.16
CA ILE A 97 -12.10 -1.55 24.11
C ILE A 97 -10.69 -2.13 24.14
N HIS A 98 -10.43 -3.11 25.01
CA HIS A 98 -9.13 -3.77 25.10
C HIS A 98 -8.74 -4.45 23.79
N GLN A 99 -9.67 -5.10 23.07
CA GLN A 99 -9.37 -5.75 21.80
C GLN A 99 -9.10 -4.74 20.69
N THR A 100 -9.80 -3.60 20.68
CA THR A 100 -9.53 -2.52 19.74
C THR A 100 -8.14 -1.93 20.00
N LEU A 101 -7.79 -1.64 21.25
CA LEU A 101 -6.48 -1.12 21.63
C LEU A 101 -5.35 -2.13 21.35
N ASP A 102 -5.53 -3.41 21.67
CA ASP A 102 -4.55 -4.46 21.40
C ASP A 102 -4.25 -4.57 19.90
N ARG A 103 -5.28 -4.47 19.03
CA ARG A 103 -5.09 -4.47 17.57
C ARG A 103 -4.33 -3.25 17.08
N ILE A 104 -4.70 -2.06 17.55
CA ILE A 104 -4.08 -0.79 17.16
C ILE A 104 -2.62 -0.76 17.63
N ASN A 105 -2.38 -0.99 18.91
CA ASN A 105 -1.06 -0.87 19.51
C ASN A 105 -0.13 -2.01 19.06
N GLY A 106 -0.65 -3.22 18.86
CA GLY A 106 0.10 -4.32 18.24
C GLY A 106 0.51 -4.01 16.80
N ALA A 107 -0.33 -3.32 16.03
CA ALA A 107 0.03 -2.87 14.68
C ALA A 107 1.07 -1.74 14.69
N ILE A 108 1.05 -0.86 15.70
CA ILE A 108 2.09 0.15 15.91
C ILE A 108 3.44 -0.51 16.22
N GLU A 109 3.46 -1.46 17.15
CA GLU A 109 4.68 -2.18 17.52
C GLU A 109 5.27 -2.93 16.32
N ALA A 110 4.43 -3.68 15.59
CA ALA A 110 4.86 -4.38 14.38
C ALA A 110 5.33 -3.42 13.28
N GLY A 111 4.64 -2.29 13.10
CA GLY A 111 4.99 -1.25 12.12
C GLY A 111 6.32 -0.58 12.43
N ASN A 112 6.52 -0.16 13.67
CA ASN A 112 7.78 0.43 14.13
C ASN A 112 8.95 -0.54 13.94
N ALA A 113 8.82 -1.78 14.42
CA ALA A 113 9.87 -2.80 14.30
C ALA A 113 10.21 -3.13 12.84
N PHE A 114 9.20 -3.14 11.95
CA PHE A 114 9.43 -3.38 10.52
C PHE A 114 10.14 -2.21 9.85
N LEU A 115 9.74 -0.97 10.16
CA LEU A 115 10.33 0.25 9.58
C LEU A 115 11.82 0.38 9.89
N GLN A 116 12.26 0.03 11.10
CA GLN A 116 13.69 0.06 11.47
C GLN A 116 14.58 -0.78 10.54
N GLU A 117 14.01 -1.82 9.93
CA GLU A 117 14.73 -2.75 9.06
C GLU A 117 14.37 -2.58 7.57
N ALA A 118 13.48 -1.64 7.24
CA ALA A 118 12.93 -1.47 5.89
C ALA A 118 13.96 -0.93 4.90
N ASP A 119 14.00 -1.53 3.71
CA ASP A 119 14.81 -1.11 2.57
C ASP A 119 14.03 -0.16 1.66
N TRP A 120 12.73 -0.44 1.53
CA TRP A 120 11.85 0.23 0.59
C TRP A 120 10.54 0.62 1.28
N ILE A 121 10.13 1.87 1.05
CA ILE A 121 8.84 2.39 1.49
C ILE A 121 8.02 2.75 0.26
N ILE A 122 6.78 2.26 0.16
CA ILE A 122 5.85 2.62 -0.92
C ILE A 122 4.63 3.33 -0.35
N ILE A 123 4.44 4.60 -0.72
CA ILE A 123 3.34 5.45 -0.24
C ILE A 123 2.39 5.72 -1.39
N THR A 124 1.14 5.24 -1.26
CA THR A 124 0.11 5.36 -2.31
C THR A 124 -1.02 6.28 -1.87
N TYR A 125 -0.98 7.55 -2.27
CA TYR A 125 -2.06 8.50 -1.98
C TYR A 125 -3.29 8.26 -2.85
N GLY A 126 -4.47 8.21 -2.23
CA GLY A 126 -5.75 8.06 -2.90
C GLY A 126 -6.45 9.38 -3.22
N SER A 127 -6.44 10.32 -2.29
CA SER A 127 -7.17 11.59 -2.42
C SER A 127 -6.55 12.70 -1.59
N SER A 128 -6.71 13.95 -2.01
CA SER A 128 -6.37 15.14 -1.21
C SER A 128 -7.57 15.70 -0.44
N PHE A 129 -8.71 15.00 -0.43
CA PHE A 129 -9.81 15.31 0.48
C PHE A 129 -9.48 14.86 1.91
N ILE A 130 -9.85 15.70 2.86
CA ILE A 130 -9.82 15.41 4.29
C ILE A 130 -11.20 15.70 4.89
N TYR A 131 -11.51 14.99 5.96
CA TYR A 131 -12.72 15.21 6.76
C TYR A 131 -12.32 15.67 8.16
N GLU A 132 -13.04 16.63 8.69
CA GLU A 132 -12.97 17.04 10.09
C GLU A 132 -14.17 16.49 10.84
N PHE A 133 -13.95 15.71 11.89
CA PHE A 133 -14.99 15.27 12.81
C PHE A 133 -15.33 16.40 13.77
N LEU A 134 -16.46 17.06 13.49
CA LEU A 134 -16.91 18.29 14.17
C LEU A 134 -17.01 18.15 15.69
N PRO A 135 -17.50 17.03 16.28
CA PRO A 135 -17.60 16.89 17.73
C PRO A 135 -16.26 16.98 18.48
N LYS A 136 -15.16 16.52 17.88
CA LYS A 136 -13.81 16.60 18.47
C LYS A 136 -12.91 17.64 17.79
N LYS A 137 -13.38 18.34 16.74
CA LYS A 137 -12.59 19.26 15.89
C LYS A 137 -11.26 18.63 15.44
N LYS A 138 -11.34 17.38 14.97
CA LYS A 138 -10.20 16.55 14.61
C LYS A 138 -10.27 16.17 13.15
N LEU A 139 -9.17 16.35 12.41
CA LEU A 139 -9.03 15.77 11.07
C LEU A 139 -8.89 14.25 11.18
N VAL A 140 -9.60 13.51 10.34
CA VAL A 140 -9.74 12.05 10.46
C VAL A 140 -9.28 11.31 9.21
N ALA A 141 -8.74 10.12 9.39
CA ALA A 141 -8.38 9.23 8.29
C ALA A 141 -9.60 8.44 7.77
N ASN A 142 -10.56 8.13 8.65
CA ASN A 142 -11.76 7.38 8.32
C ASN A 142 -13.01 7.94 9.03
N CYS A 143 -14.16 7.90 8.34
CA CYS A 143 -15.44 8.35 8.89
C CYS A 143 -16.26 7.24 9.57
N HIS A 144 -15.83 5.96 9.52
CA HIS A 144 -16.50 4.80 10.14
C HIS A 144 -18.02 4.69 9.87
N LYS A 145 -18.46 5.10 8.67
CA LYS A 145 -19.89 5.18 8.29
C LYS A 145 -20.75 6.04 9.22
N ILE A 146 -20.14 6.87 10.08
CA ILE A 146 -20.84 7.87 10.89
C ILE A 146 -21.54 8.86 9.94
N PRO A 147 -22.76 9.34 10.27
CA PRO A 147 -23.51 10.23 9.38
C PRO A 147 -22.71 11.48 8.98
N GLN A 148 -22.77 11.84 7.69
CA GLN A 148 -21.98 12.93 7.12
C GLN A 148 -22.20 14.29 7.80
N LYS A 149 -23.35 14.51 8.44
CA LYS A 149 -23.63 15.75 9.21
C LYS A 149 -22.63 16.01 10.36
N PHE A 150 -21.89 15.00 10.80
CA PHE A 150 -20.86 15.13 11.83
C PHE A 150 -19.48 15.47 11.26
N PHE A 151 -19.37 15.60 9.93
CA PHE A 151 -18.12 15.89 9.27
C PHE A 151 -18.21 17.12 8.38
N GLU A 152 -17.13 17.88 8.37
CA GLU A 152 -16.87 18.87 7.34
C GLU A 152 -15.83 18.32 6.38
N LYS A 153 -16.10 18.38 5.08
CA LYS A 153 -15.21 17.88 4.03
C LYS A 153 -14.57 19.06 3.32
N ARG A 154 -13.25 19.02 3.12
CA ARG A 154 -12.53 19.97 2.27
C ARG A 154 -11.35 19.31 1.57
N LEU A 155 -10.83 19.99 0.55
CA LEU A 155 -9.51 19.66 0.03
C LEU A 155 -8.45 20.19 1.00
N LEU A 156 -7.39 19.42 1.21
CA LEU A 156 -6.16 19.93 1.79
C LEU A 156 -5.61 21.06 0.92
N SER A 157 -5.07 22.09 1.56
CA SER A 157 -4.30 23.14 0.92
C SER A 157 -2.97 22.58 0.40
N HIS A 158 -2.36 23.30 -0.54
CA HIS A 158 -1.05 22.89 -1.07
C HIS A 158 0.01 22.79 0.05
N GLN A 159 0.02 23.76 0.97
CA GLN A 159 0.93 23.78 2.11
C GLN A 159 0.72 22.60 3.06
N GLU A 160 -0.53 22.21 3.36
CA GLU A 160 -0.80 21.03 4.18
C GLU A 160 -0.29 19.75 3.50
N LEU A 161 -0.46 19.63 2.18
CA LEU A 161 0.02 18.49 1.41
C LEU A 161 1.56 18.40 1.43
N THR A 162 2.26 19.48 1.06
CA THR A 162 3.74 19.48 0.99
C THR A 162 4.37 19.34 2.38
N SER A 163 3.82 19.99 3.41
CA SER A 163 4.32 19.83 4.78
C SER A 163 4.14 18.40 5.27
N SER A 164 2.98 17.77 5.03
CA SER A 164 2.74 16.37 5.44
C SER A 164 3.70 15.40 4.74
N ILE A 165 3.93 15.58 3.44
CA ILE A 165 4.87 14.74 2.67
C ILE A 165 6.30 14.94 3.19
N TYR A 166 6.72 16.19 3.40
CA TYR A 166 8.05 16.51 3.92
C TYR A 166 8.31 15.88 5.28
N HIS A 167 7.40 16.06 6.25
CA HIS A 167 7.55 15.44 7.58
C HIS A 167 7.52 13.91 7.51
N THR A 168 6.69 13.33 6.64
CA THR A 168 6.69 11.88 6.41
C THR A 168 8.06 11.38 5.94
N ILE A 169 8.73 12.11 5.04
CA ILE A 169 10.06 11.76 4.56
C ILE A 169 11.09 11.84 5.69
N LEU A 170 11.02 12.89 6.52
CA LEU A 170 11.94 13.05 7.66
C LEU A 170 11.78 11.92 8.68
N ASP A 171 10.56 11.65 9.13
CA ASP A 171 10.28 10.59 10.10
C ASP A 171 10.73 9.22 9.57
N LEU A 172 10.46 8.92 8.29
CA LEU A 172 10.90 7.67 7.67
C LEU A 172 12.42 7.57 7.57
N LYS A 173 13.12 8.64 7.19
CA LYS A 173 14.58 8.66 7.11
C LYS A 173 15.25 8.56 8.48
N ASP A 174 14.58 8.97 9.56
CA ASP A 174 15.10 8.86 10.92
C ASP A 174 14.92 7.45 11.49
N ILE A 175 13.74 6.84 11.33
CA ILE A 175 13.47 5.48 11.85
C ILE A 175 14.11 4.36 11.01
N CYS A 176 14.15 4.50 9.69
CA CYS A 176 14.64 3.44 8.80
C CYS A 176 16.17 3.42 8.72
N LYS A 177 16.73 2.31 8.25
CA LYS A 177 18.17 2.21 7.98
C LYS A 177 18.65 3.20 6.93
N GLU A 178 19.95 3.53 7.00
CA GLU A 178 20.61 4.39 6.03
C GLU A 178 20.44 3.84 4.60
N GLY A 179 20.11 4.72 3.67
CA GLY A 179 19.94 4.38 2.25
C GLY A 179 18.55 3.86 1.85
N VAL A 180 17.57 3.83 2.78
CA VAL A 180 16.16 3.52 2.49
C VAL A 180 15.66 4.30 1.27
N GLN A 181 14.92 3.62 0.39
CA GLN A 181 14.29 4.24 -0.78
C GLN A 181 12.80 4.46 -0.54
N ILE A 182 12.30 5.64 -0.88
CA ILE A 182 10.89 6.01 -0.67
C ILE A 182 10.24 6.28 -2.03
N LEU A 183 9.23 5.49 -2.35
CA LEU A 183 8.49 5.56 -3.60
C LEU A 183 7.10 6.14 -3.33
N PHE A 184 6.84 7.31 -3.89
CA PHE A 184 5.53 7.95 -3.83
C PHE A 184 4.73 7.65 -5.09
N THR A 185 3.44 7.39 -4.93
CA THR A 185 2.55 7.22 -6.07
C THR A 185 1.15 7.71 -5.77
N VAL A 186 0.42 8.03 -6.84
CA VAL A 186 -1.00 8.36 -6.77
C VAL A 186 -1.80 7.15 -7.24
N SER A 187 -2.75 6.75 -6.41
CA SER A 187 -3.63 5.61 -6.66
C SER A 187 -4.39 5.78 -7.97
N PRO A 188 -4.47 4.73 -8.81
CA PRO A 188 -5.24 4.75 -10.04
C PRO A 188 -6.76 4.56 -9.81
N VAL A 189 -7.18 4.29 -8.56
CA VAL A 189 -8.59 4.17 -8.18
C VAL A 189 -9.31 5.52 -8.29
N ARG A 190 -10.49 5.51 -8.92
CA ARG A 190 -11.31 6.70 -9.19
C ARG A 190 -12.27 7.01 -8.04
N HIS A 191 -12.13 8.17 -7.39
CA HIS A 191 -13.07 8.62 -6.36
C HIS A 191 -14.27 9.34 -6.97
N THR A 192 -15.20 8.57 -7.55
CA THR A 192 -16.31 9.10 -8.36
C THR A 192 -17.47 9.66 -7.56
N LYS A 193 -17.54 9.37 -6.25
CA LYS A 193 -18.65 9.81 -5.37
C LYS A 193 -18.80 11.33 -5.32
N ASP A 194 -17.70 12.07 -5.47
CA ASP A 194 -17.69 13.53 -5.47
C ASP A 194 -17.79 14.12 -6.88
N GLY A 195 -17.63 13.28 -7.91
CA GLY A 195 -17.54 13.68 -9.31
C GLY A 195 -16.16 13.49 -9.91
N MET A 196 -16.12 13.41 -11.24
CA MET A 196 -14.88 13.14 -11.98
C MET A 196 -13.95 14.34 -12.00
N VAL A 197 -14.50 15.56 -11.98
CA VAL A 197 -13.72 16.81 -11.95
C VAL A 197 -13.02 16.94 -10.60
N GLU A 198 -13.73 16.63 -9.53
CA GLU A 198 -13.27 16.62 -8.15
C GLU A 198 -12.19 15.56 -7.93
N ASN A 199 -12.37 14.36 -8.49
CA ASN A 199 -11.33 13.35 -8.51
C ASN A 199 -10.07 13.87 -9.23
N GLN A 200 -10.20 14.44 -10.43
CA GLN A 200 -9.04 14.94 -11.18
C GLN A 200 -8.33 16.09 -10.45
N LEU A 201 -9.07 17.05 -9.89
CA LEU A 201 -8.53 18.11 -9.06
C LEU A 201 -7.81 17.56 -7.83
N SER A 202 -8.38 16.53 -7.20
CA SER A 202 -7.78 15.88 -6.04
C SER A 202 -6.44 15.21 -6.41
N LYS A 203 -6.39 14.49 -7.53
CA LYS A 203 -5.20 13.77 -8.02
C LYS A 203 -4.12 14.74 -8.48
N SER A 204 -4.48 15.81 -9.21
CA SER A 204 -3.51 16.82 -9.66
C SER A 204 -2.82 17.51 -8.49
N LYS A 205 -3.57 17.87 -7.43
CA LYS A 205 -3.00 18.40 -6.18
C LYS A 205 -1.96 17.46 -5.56
N LEU A 206 -2.25 16.16 -5.50
CA LEU A 206 -1.32 15.16 -4.96
C LEU A 206 -0.04 15.09 -5.80
N ILE A 207 -0.18 14.97 -7.13
CA ILE A 207 0.95 14.89 -8.06
C ILE A 207 1.86 16.11 -7.92
N THR A 208 1.27 17.32 -7.93
CA THR A 208 2.03 18.56 -7.75
C THR A 208 2.77 18.59 -6.41
N ALA A 209 2.09 18.27 -5.30
CA ALA A 209 2.71 18.29 -3.98
C ALA A 209 3.82 17.25 -3.82
N ILE A 210 3.65 16.04 -4.39
CA ILE A 210 4.71 15.01 -4.38
C ILE A 210 5.95 15.53 -5.09
N HIS A 211 5.82 15.98 -6.35
CA HIS A 211 6.97 16.42 -7.14
C HIS A 211 7.72 17.59 -6.49
N GLU A 212 7.00 18.53 -5.88
CA GLU A 212 7.63 19.62 -5.13
C GLU A 212 8.41 19.09 -3.91
N SER A 213 7.78 18.20 -3.12
CA SER A 213 8.34 17.74 -1.85
C SER A 213 9.54 16.81 -2.02
N ILE A 214 9.54 15.95 -3.04
CA ILE A 214 10.62 14.97 -3.25
C ILE A 214 11.84 15.55 -3.97
N SER A 215 11.72 16.73 -4.58
CA SER A 215 12.77 17.33 -5.42
C SER A 215 14.12 17.56 -4.73
N MET A 216 14.11 17.65 -3.39
CA MET A 216 15.30 17.86 -2.56
C MET A 216 15.90 16.56 -1.99
N PHE A 217 15.31 15.39 -2.31
CA PHE A 217 15.70 14.10 -1.73
C PHE A 217 16.04 13.09 -2.83
N GLU A 218 17.31 12.71 -2.93
CA GLU A 218 17.80 11.77 -3.95
C GLU A 218 17.22 10.35 -3.82
N ASP A 219 16.83 9.95 -2.60
CA ASP A 219 16.23 8.64 -2.31
C ASP A 219 14.70 8.61 -2.42
N CYS A 220 14.07 9.70 -2.89
CA CYS A 220 12.62 9.82 -3.01
C CYS A 220 12.19 9.93 -4.48
N HIS A 221 11.35 9.00 -4.93
CA HIS A 221 10.98 8.88 -6.34
C HIS A 221 9.47 8.86 -6.54
N TYR A 222 9.01 9.36 -7.69
CA TYR A 222 7.61 9.24 -8.09
C TYR A 222 7.41 8.04 -9.02
N LEU A 223 6.44 7.19 -8.68
CA LEU A 223 5.98 6.10 -9.55
C LEU A 223 4.71 6.54 -10.31
N PRO A 224 4.71 6.54 -11.65
CA PRO A 224 3.61 7.06 -12.47
C PRO A 224 2.46 6.05 -12.64
N VAL A 225 1.98 5.45 -11.55
CA VAL A 225 0.92 4.43 -11.57
C VAL A 225 -0.41 5.00 -12.09
N TYR A 226 -0.76 6.21 -11.63
CA TYR A 226 -1.97 6.89 -12.05
C TYR A 226 -1.98 7.11 -13.57
N GLU A 227 -0.87 7.61 -14.10
CA GLU A 227 -0.65 7.89 -15.51
C GLU A 227 -0.62 6.60 -16.34
N ILE A 228 -0.02 5.51 -15.85
CA ILE A 228 -0.10 4.20 -16.52
C ILE A 228 -1.57 3.79 -16.70
N LEU A 229 -2.42 3.91 -15.67
CA LEU A 229 -3.82 3.56 -15.84
C LEU A 229 -4.54 4.55 -16.78
N MET A 230 -4.31 5.86 -16.62
CA MET A 230 -5.03 6.89 -17.35
C MET A 230 -4.60 7.08 -18.81
N ASP A 231 -3.36 6.75 -19.18
CA ASP A 231 -2.80 7.05 -20.49
C ASP A 231 -2.42 5.80 -21.29
N ASP A 232 -1.96 4.76 -20.61
CA ASP A 232 -1.57 3.51 -21.27
C ASP A 232 -2.71 2.48 -21.28
N LEU A 233 -3.44 2.37 -20.16
CA LEU A 233 -4.56 1.43 -19.97
C LEU A 233 -5.93 2.13 -20.00
N ARG A 234 -6.12 3.05 -20.95
CA ARG A 234 -7.30 3.94 -21.06
C ARG A 234 -8.68 3.27 -21.14
N ASP A 235 -8.74 2.01 -21.57
CA ASP A 235 -9.99 1.32 -21.87
C ASP A 235 -10.68 0.76 -20.59
N TYR A 236 -12.02 0.83 -20.52
CA TYR A 236 -12.80 0.32 -19.40
C TYR A 236 -12.58 -1.17 -19.10
N ARG A 237 -12.09 -1.97 -20.06
CA ARG A 237 -11.66 -3.36 -19.83
C ARG A 237 -10.61 -3.52 -18.73
N PHE A 238 -9.89 -2.44 -18.41
CA PHE A 238 -8.87 -2.41 -17.35
C PHE A 238 -9.42 -2.00 -15.99
N TYR A 239 -10.74 -1.90 -15.85
CA TYR A 239 -11.42 -1.66 -14.59
C TYR A 239 -12.24 -2.90 -14.19
N LYS A 240 -12.48 -3.05 -12.88
CA LYS A 240 -13.46 -3.99 -12.33
C LYS A 240 -14.87 -3.53 -12.75
N GLU A 241 -15.88 -4.36 -12.46
CA GLU A 241 -17.28 -4.09 -12.83
C GLU A 241 -17.83 -2.75 -12.29
N ASP A 242 -17.26 -2.24 -11.20
CA ASP A 242 -17.60 -0.95 -10.62
C ASP A 242 -17.08 0.28 -11.40
N MET A 243 -16.27 0.06 -12.45
CA MET A 243 -15.67 1.10 -13.30
C MET A 243 -14.78 2.09 -12.52
N ILE A 244 -14.36 1.72 -11.31
CA ILE A 244 -13.63 2.55 -10.35
C ILE A 244 -12.27 1.94 -10.04
N HIS A 245 -12.24 0.65 -9.72
CA HIS A 245 -11.02 -0.04 -9.34
C HIS A 245 -10.34 -0.67 -10.56
N PRO A 246 -8.99 -0.71 -10.62
CA PRO A 246 -8.27 -1.43 -11.66
C PRO A 246 -8.62 -2.93 -11.64
N SER A 247 -8.74 -3.55 -12.81
CA SER A 247 -8.90 -5.00 -12.92
C SER A 247 -7.60 -5.73 -12.58
N THR A 248 -7.66 -7.04 -12.27
CA THR A 248 -6.47 -7.86 -12.03
C THR A 248 -5.47 -7.79 -13.19
N GLN A 249 -5.95 -7.70 -14.43
CA GLN A 249 -5.08 -7.51 -15.59
C GLN A 249 -4.30 -6.19 -15.53
N ALA A 250 -4.97 -5.09 -15.12
CA ALA A 250 -4.33 -3.79 -14.98
C ALA A 250 -3.31 -3.77 -13.85
N VAL A 251 -3.66 -4.34 -12.69
CA VAL A 251 -2.74 -4.47 -11.54
C VAL A 251 -1.48 -5.26 -11.94
N ASN A 252 -1.65 -6.43 -12.57
CA ASN A 252 -0.52 -7.24 -13.03
C ASN A 252 0.35 -6.51 -14.06
N TYR A 253 -0.24 -5.75 -14.98
CA TYR A 253 0.51 -4.95 -15.95
C TYR A 253 1.36 -3.87 -15.26
N ILE A 254 0.79 -3.18 -14.27
CA ILE A 254 1.52 -2.19 -13.47
C ILE A 254 2.64 -2.87 -12.68
N PHE A 255 2.38 -4.02 -12.06
CA PHE A 255 3.38 -4.79 -11.33
C PHE A 255 4.53 -5.27 -12.22
N GLU A 256 4.24 -5.72 -13.45
CA GLU A 256 5.28 -6.07 -14.42
C GLU A 256 6.15 -4.87 -14.81
N LYS A 257 5.54 -3.69 -15.03
CA LYS A 257 6.30 -2.45 -15.30
C LYS A 257 7.15 -2.06 -14.10
N PHE A 258 6.58 -2.10 -12.90
CA PHE A 258 7.30 -1.83 -11.65
C PHE A 258 8.50 -2.78 -11.49
N GLY A 259 8.29 -4.09 -11.66
CA GLY A 259 9.34 -5.09 -11.53
C GLY A 259 10.47 -4.92 -12.55
N LYS A 260 10.17 -4.58 -13.80
CA LYS A 260 11.21 -4.28 -14.81
C LYS A 260 12.12 -3.12 -14.38
N SER A 261 11.56 -2.11 -13.72
CA SER A 261 12.30 -0.91 -13.33
C SER A 261 12.98 -1.04 -11.98
N TYR A 262 12.40 -1.77 -11.03
CA TYR A 262 12.88 -1.81 -9.64
C TYR A 262 13.41 -3.16 -9.17
N PHE A 263 13.05 -4.29 -9.76
CA PHE A 263 13.58 -5.59 -9.32
C PHE A 263 14.92 -5.90 -9.98
N SER A 264 15.84 -6.49 -9.21
CA SER A 264 17.02 -7.13 -9.78
C SER A 264 16.62 -8.33 -10.64
N GLU A 265 17.52 -8.79 -11.51
CA GLU A 265 17.25 -9.98 -12.33
C GLU A 265 16.98 -11.23 -11.45
N GLU A 266 17.68 -11.34 -10.32
CA GLU A 266 17.47 -12.39 -9.34
C GLU A 266 16.05 -12.32 -8.75
N THR A 267 15.63 -11.14 -8.30
CA THR A 267 14.28 -10.91 -7.75
C THR A 267 13.19 -11.20 -8.77
N GLN A 268 13.35 -10.78 -10.04
CA GLN A 268 12.38 -11.09 -11.10
C GLN A 268 12.23 -12.61 -11.31
N ASN A 269 13.35 -13.33 -11.32
CA ASN A 269 13.36 -14.78 -11.49
C ASN A 269 12.76 -15.51 -10.27
N PHE A 270 13.05 -15.02 -9.06
CA PHE A 270 12.49 -15.52 -7.80
C PHE A 270 10.96 -15.39 -7.77
N ILE A 271 10.44 -14.19 -7.96
CA ILE A 271 8.99 -13.91 -7.98
C ILE A 271 8.29 -14.74 -9.05
N LYS A 272 8.84 -14.79 -10.27
CA LYS A 272 8.24 -15.55 -11.38
C LYS A 272 8.12 -17.04 -11.06
N GLU A 273 9.09 -17.62 -10.36
CA GLU A 273 9.03 -19.00 -9.95
C GLU A 273 8.03 -19.22 -8.80
N ASN A 274 7.99 -18.31 -7.83
CA ASN A 274 7.06 -18.36 -6.71
C ASN A 274 5.59 -18.23 -7.15
N PHE A 275 5.29 -17.36 -8.12
CA PHE A 275 3.94 -17.29 -8.72
C PHE A 275 3.50 -18.61 -9.35
N LYS A 276 4.42 -19.34 -10.00
CA LYS A 276 4.09 -20.68 -10.52
C LYS A 276 3.88 -21.69 -9.41
N ILE A 277 4.63 -21.59 -8.30
CA ILE A 277 4.48 -22.47 -7.14
C ILE A 277 3.13 -22.22 -6.47
N ILE A 278 2.76 -20.96 -6.19
CA ILE A 278 1.46 -20.61 -5.61
C ILE A 278 0.32 -21.14 -6.46
N LYS A 279 0.35 -20.88 -7.78
CA LYS A 279 -0.67 -21.40 -8.71
C LYS A 279 -0.73 -22.93 -8.72
N ALA A 280 0.40 -23.60 -8.54
CA ALA A 280 0.45 -25.06 -8.42
C ALA A 280 -0.11 -25.56 -7.07
N LEU A 281 0.10 -24.81 -5.98
CA LEU A 281 -0.45 -25.12 -4.65
C LEU A 281 -1.98 -25.02 -4.60
N GLU A 282 -2.58 -24.16 -5.44
CA GLU A 282 -4.03 -24.03 -5.58
C GLU A 282 -4.70 -25.25 -6.24
N HIS A 283 -3.93 -26.11 -6.92
CA HIS A 283 -4.47 -27.26 -7.63
C HIS A 283 -5.07 -28.29 -6.65
N LYS A 284 -6.40 -28.40 -6.65
CA LYS A 284 -7.14 -29.36 -5.84
C LYS A 284 -7.36 -30.67 -6.61
N THR A 285 -7.10 -31.80 -5.98
CA THR A 285 -7.48 -33.14 -6.49
C THR A 285 -8.60 -33.73 -5.63
N SER A 286 -9.49 -34.51 -6.25
CA SER A 286 -10.48 -35.34 -5.55
C SER A 286 -9.88 -36.65 -5.03
N ASP A 287 -8.77 -37.12 -5.61
CA ASP A 287 -8.04 -38.30 -5.17
C ASP A 287 -6.60 -37.94 -4.78
N LYS A 288 -6.34 -37.86 -3.47
CA LYS A 288 -5.01 -37.57 -2.93
C LYS A 288 -4.03 -38.75 -3.03
N LYS A 289 -4.51 -39.95 -3.35
CA LYS A 289 -3.70 -41.17 -3.48
C LYS A 289 -3.35 -41.48 -4.93
N ASP A 290 -3.84 -40.70 -5.91
CA ASP A 290 -3.43 -40.83 -7.31
C ASP A 290 -1.89 -40.68 -7.39
N PRO A 291 -1.17 -41.70 -7.90
CA PRO A 291 0.29 -41.65 -8.04
C PRO A 291 0.80 -40.41 -8.78
N LYS A 292 0.05 -39.91 -9.79
CA LYS A 292 0.44 -38.70 -10.53
C LYS A 292 0.35 -37.44 -9.67
N PHE A 293 -0.65 -37.39 -8.78
CA PHE A 293 -0.80 -36.27 -7.86
C PHE A 293 0.30 -36.28 -6.79
N ILE A 294 0.68 -37.47 -6.29
CA ILE A 294 1.81 -37.63 -5.35
C ILE A 294 3.10 -37.16 -6.01
N GLU A 295 3.41 -37.62 -7.23
CA GLU A 295 4.61 -37.19 -7.96
C GLU A 295 4.62 -35.67 -8.23
N PHE A 296 3.47 -35.10 -8.58
CA PHE A 296 3.31 -33.66 -8.72
C PHE A 296 3.62 -32.91 -7.42
N ARG A 297 3.10 -33.38 -6.28
CA ARG A 297 3.34 -32.80 -4.96
C ARG A 297 4.82 -32.89 -4.57
N GLU A 298 5.46 -34.03 -4.77
CA GLU A 298 6.90 -34.20 -4.49
C GLU A 298 7.76 -33.22 -5.31
N LYS A 299 7.47 -33.05 -6.61
CA LYS A 299 8.15 -32.06 -7.45
C LYS A 299 7.89 -30.62 -7.01
N LEU A 300 6.68 -30.33 -6.55
CA LEU A 300 6.32 -29.01 -6.04
C LEU A 300 7.08 -28.70 -4.74
N ASP A 301 7.14 -29.66 -3.82
CA ASP A 301 7.86 -29.52 -2.55
C ASP A 301 9.37 -29.36 -2.80
N GLN A 302 9.95 -30.07 -3.77
CA GLN A 302 11.35 -29.84 -4.19
C GLN A 302 11.59 -28.42 -4.71
N ARG A 303 10.66 -27.86 -5.51
CA ARG A 303 10.76 -26.47 -5.99
C ARG A 303 10.69 -25.48 -4.84
N ILE A 304 9.80 -25.70 -3.87
CA ILE A 304 9.70 -24.90 -2.64
C ILE A 304 11.00 -24.91 -1.86
N GLU A 305 11.61 -26.08 -1.65
CA GLU A 305 12.89 -26.21 -0.95
C GLU A 305 14.05 -25.50 -1.67
N VAL A 306 14.04 -25.46 -3.01
CA VAL A 306 15.01 -24.66 -3.77
C VAL A 306 14.83 -23.17 -3.50
N GLN A 307 13.60 -22.65 -3.42
CA GLN A 307 13.36 -21.24 -3.12
C GLN A 307 13.69 -20.92 -1.66
N ARG A 308 13.37 -21.80 -0.70
CA ARG A 308 13.70 -21.63 0.72
C ARG A 308 15.20 -21.52 0.98
N LYS A 309 16.04 -22.10 0.12
CA LYS A 309 17.51 -21.97 0.20
C LYS A 309 18.05 -20.63 -0.29
N LYS A 310 17.26 -19.85 -1.03
CA LYS A 310 17.67 -18.54 -1.56
C LYS A 310 17.48 -17.41 -0.56
N VAL A 311 16.62 -17.61 0.44
CA VAL A 311 16.24 -16.57 1.40
C VAL A 311 16.37 -17.06 2.84
N LYS A 312 16.55 -16.14 3.78
CA LYS A 312 16.68 -16.42 5.22
C LYS A 312 15.36 -16.31 5.96
N HIS A 313 14.40 -15.58 5.40
CA HIS A 313 13.07 -15.45 5.96
C HIS A 313 12.17 -16.63 5.55
N LYS A 314 11.09 -16.83 6.31
CA LYS A 314 10.16 -17.93 6.05
C LYS A 314 9.31 -17.64 4.81
N ILE A 315 9.28 -18.60 3.89
CA ILE A 315 8.41 -18.61 2.71
C ILE A 315 7.63 -19.93 2.63
N PHE A 316 6.43 -19.87 2.04
CA PHE A 316 5.43 -20.95 1.93
C PHE A 316 4.95 -21.56 3.25
#